data_AF-A0A3A0BB55-F1
#
_entry.id   AF-A0A3A0BB55-F1
#
_cell.length_a   1.000
_cell.length_b   1.000
_cell.length_c   1.000
_cell.angle_alpha   90.00
_cell.angle_beta   90.00
_cell.angle_gamma   90.00
#
_symmetry.space_group_name_H-M   'P 1'
#
loop_
_entity.id
_entity.type
_entity.pdbx_description
1 polymer ?
#
loop_
_entity_poly.entity_id
_entity_poly.type
_entity_poly.pdbx_seq_one_letter_code
_entity_poly.pdbx_strand_id
1 'polypeptide(L)' 'DVFGAVVFLMTGMHALHVISGVVFIGIIWNLGRKGGFSPERHWGVEACAIYWHYVDLVWIFFYPALYLIGTPVH' A
#
# COMPACT_ATOMS: atom_id res chain seq x y z
N ASP A 1 -24.32 -10.14 -5.75
CA ASP A 1 -24.14 -10.33 -4.28
C ASP A 1 -23.34 -9.22 -3.65
N VAL A 2 -23.82 -8.76 -2.48
CA VAL A 2 -23.22 -7.63 -1.72
C VAL A 2 -21.79 -7.95 -1.27
N PHE A 3 -21.54 -9.20 -0.83
CA PHE A 3 -20.21 -9.64 -0.40
C PHE A 3 -19.16 -9.54 -1.51
N GLY A 4 -19.47 -10.04 -2.71
CA GLY A 4 -18.58 -9.93 -3.86
C GLY A 4 -18.27 -8.48 -4.24
N ALA A 5 -19.29 -7.61 -4.21
CA ALA A 5 -19.10 -6.18 -4.49
C ALA A 5 -18.14 -5.51 -3.48
N VAL A 6 -18.26 -5.84 -2.18
CA VAL A 6 -17.36 -5.33 -1.13
C VAL A 6 -15.92 -5.83 -1.34
N VAL A 7 -15.73 -7.12 -1.63
CA VAL A 7 -14.40 -7.70 -1.88
C VAL A 7 -13.73 -7.05 -3.08
N PHE A 8 -14.45 -6.89 -4.20
CA PHE A 8 -13.91 -6.24 -5.40
C PHE A 8 -13.58 -4.76 -5.17
N LEU A 9 -14.45 -4.02 -4.48
CA LEU A 9 -14.20 -2.61 -4.19
C LEU A 9 -13.00 -2.43 -3.25
N MET A 10 -12.93 -3.18 -2.15
CA MET A 10 -11.83 -3.07 -1.18
C MET A 10 -10.50 -3.53 -1.78
N THR A 11 -10.49 -4.66 -2.49
CA THR A 11 -9.28 -5.18 -3.15
C THR A 11 -8.84 -4.27 -4.29
N GLY A 12 -9.78 -3.76 -5.09
CA GLY A 12 -9.50 -2.83 -6.19
C GLY A 12 -8.93 -1.50 -5.68
N MET A 13 -9.54 -0.92 -4.63
CA MET A 13 -9.01 0.29 -3.99
C MET A 13 -7.64 0.05 -3.38
N HIS A 14 -7.39 -1.09 -2.74
CA HIS A 14 -6.06 -1.44 -2.23
C HIS A 14 -5.02 -1.54 -3.36
N ALA A 15 -5.35 -2.23 -4.46
CA ALA A 15 -4.47 -2.34 -5.62
C ALA A 15 -4.09 -0.97 -6.20
N LEU A 16 -5.04 -0.02 -6.25
CA LEU A 16 -4.75 1.36 -6.65
C LEU A 16 -3.72 2.03 -5.74
N HIS A 17 -3.84 1.86 -4.41
CA HIS A 17 -2.89 2.42 -3.44
C HIS A 17 -1.49 1.78 -3.53
N VAL A 18 -1.43 0.47 -3.78
CA VAL A 18 -0.17 -0.24 -4.01
C VAL A 18 0.53 0.32 -5.26
N ILE A 19 -0.20 0.49 -6.37
CA ILE A 19 0.36 1.05 -7.60
C ILE A 19 0.90 2.47 -7.36
N SER A 20 0.14 3.34 -6.69
CA SER A 20 0.62 4.68 -6.36
C SER A 20 1.86 4.66 -5.45
N GLY A 21 1.92 3.71 -4.50
CA GLY A 21 3.10 3.51 -3.66
C GLY A 21 4.34 3.07 -4.46
N VAL A 22 4.18 2.14 -5.41
CA VAL A 22 5.29 1.66 -6.26
C VAL A 22 5.81 2.80 -7.13
N VAL A 23 4.91 3.61 -7.70
CA VAL A 23 5.28 4.80 -8.46
C VAL A 23 6.03 5.80 -7.57
N PHE A 24 5.55 6.04 -6.35
CA PHE A 24 6.20 6.97 -5.43
C PHE A 24 7.61 6.50 -5.03
N ILE A 25 7.77 5.21 -4.72
CA ILE A 25 9.08 4.58 -4.48
C ILE A 25 9.97 4.75 -5.71
N GLY A 26 9.47 4.50 -6.92
CA GLY A 26 10.22 4.67 -8.17
C GLY A 26 10.72 6.11 -8.37
N ILE A 27 9.90 7.11 -8.04
CA ILE A 27 10.27 8.53 -8.09
C ILE A 27 11.38 8.84 -7.08
N ILE A 28 11.20 8.43 -5.82
CA ILE A 28 12.18 8.66 -4.75
C ILE A 28 13.49 7.93 -5.05
N TRP A 29 13.43 6.68 -5.52
CA TRP A 29 14.59 5.92 -5.95
C TRP A 29 15.38 6.65 -7.05
N ASN A 30 14.68 7.15 -8.07
CA ASN A 30 15.32 7.90 -9.14
C ASN A 30 15.94 9.21 -8.66
N LEU A 31 15.28 9.92 -7.74
CA LEU A 31 15.79 11.15 -7.14
C LEU A 31 17.03 10.88 -6.26
N GLY A 32 17.03 9.78 -5.52
CA GLY A 32 18.16 9.35 -4.70
C GLY A 32 19.40 9.02 -5.53
N ARG A 33 19.24 8.33 -6.67
CA ARG A 33 20.35 8.06 -7.61
C ARG A 33 20.97 9.32 -8.21
N LYS A 34 20.21 10.42 -8.29
CA LYS A 34 20.69 11.73 -8.75
C LYS A 34 21.35 12.55 -7.64
N GLY A 35 21.53 11.99 -6.44
CA GLY A 35 22.09 12.69 -5.29
C GLY A 35 21.13 13.68 -4.65
N GLY A 36 19.82 13.50 -4.84
CA GLY A 36 18.79 14.44 -4.35
C GLY A 36 18.55 14.42 -2.84
N PHE A 37 19.18 13.51 -2.10
CA PHE A 37 19.01 13.35 -0.65
C PHE A 37 20.34 13.42 0.08
N SER A 38 20.31 14.04 1.27
CA SER A 38 21.38 14.00 2.27
C SER A 38 20.81 13.51 3.61
N PRO A 39 21.64 13.16 4.60
CA PRO A 39 21.19 12.80 5.95
C PRO A 39 20.41 13.89 6.69
N GLU A 40 20.43 15.13 6.21
CA GLU A 40 19.65 16.24 6.75
C GLU A 40 18.42 16.56 5.87
N ARG A 41 18.37 16.01 4.64
CA ARG A 41 17.36 16.31 3.63
C ARG A 41 16.83 15.03 2.98
N HIS A 42 16.25 14.14 3.78
CA HIS A 42 15.65 12.88 3.35
C HIS A 42 14.15 12.76 3.67
N TRP A 43 13.48 13.86 4.01
CA TRP A 43 12.04 13.87 4.32
C TRP A 43 11.18 13.17 3.26
N GLY A 44 11.51 13.33 1.97
CA GLY A 44 10.79 12.66 0.88
C GLY A 44 10.89 11.13 0.94
N VAL A 45 12.01 10.60 1.43
CA VAL A 45 12.21 9.16 1.65
C VAL A 45 11.38 8.69 2.85
N GLU A 46 11.38 9.46 3.94
CA GLU A 46 10.57 9.15 5.13
C GLU A 46 9.08 9.15 4.83
N ALA A 47 8.59 10.17 4.11
CA ALA A 47 7.20 10.25 3.69
C ALA A 47 6.82 9.05 2.80
N CYS A 48 7.71 8.63 1.89
CA CYS A 48 7.50 7.45 1.06
C CYS A 48 7.44 6.16 1.90
N ALA A 49 8.34 6.01 2.88
CA ALA A 49 8.35 4.85 3.77
C ALA A 49 7.09 4.79 4.64
N ILE A 50 6.68 5.92 5.22
CA ILE A 50 5.45 6.01 6.03
C ILE A 50 4.22 5.67 5.18
N TYR A 51 4.13 6.21 3.96
CA TYR A 51 3.04 5.89 3.04
C TYR A 51 2.99 4.39 2.71
N TRP A 52 4.14 3.80 2.40
CA TRP A 52 4.21 2.37 2.06
C TRP A 52 3.82 1.47 3.23
N HIS A 53 4.32 1.76 4.43
CA HIS A 53 3.96 1.01 5.64
C HIS A 53 2.49 1.17 6.02
N TYR A 54 1.90 2.35 5.79
CA TYR A 54 0.45 2.53 5.96
C TYR A 54 -0.35 1.58 5.05
N VAL A 55 0.01 1.49 3.76
CA VAL A 55 -0.66 0.61 2.80
C VAL A 55 -0.53 -0.86 3.20
N ASP A 56 0.66 -1.28 3.65
CA ASP A 56 0.93 -2.65 4.11
C ASP A 56 0.13 -3.01 5.37
N LEU A 57 0.13 -2.14 6.38
CA LEU A 57 -0.61 -2.37 7.62
C LEU A 57 -2.11 -2.54 7.36
N VAL A 58 -2.72 -1.67 6.54
CA VAL A 58 -4.13 -1.78 6.17
C VAL A 58 -4.45 -3.13 5.51
N TRP A 59 -3.56 -3.63 4.66
CA TRP A 59 -3.73 -4.92 4.00
C TRP A 59 -3.65 -6.10 4.96
N ILE A 60 -2.69 -6.07 5.90
CA ILE A 60 -2.54 -7.10 6.93
C ILE A 60 -3.81 -7.26 7.77
N PHE A 61 -4.60 -6.20 7.97
CA PHE A 61 -5.90 -6.30 8.65
C PHE A 61 -7.03 -6.76 7.72
N PHE A 62 -7.12 -6.23 6.50
CA PHE A 62 -8.23 -6.54 5.60
C PHE A 62 -8.14 -7.93 4.97
N TYR A 63 -6.94 -8.41 4.63
CA TYR A 63 -6.79 -9.71 4.00
C TYR A 63 -7.31 -10.85 4.90
N PRO A 64 -6.93 -10.95 6.19
CA PRO A 64 -7.53 -11.93 7.08
C PRO A 64 -9.02 -11.73 7.28
N ALA A 65 -9.49 -10.48 7.44
CA ALA A 65 -10.91 -10.20 7.67
C ALA A 65 -11.81 -10.60 6.49
N LEU A 66 -11.31 -10.51 5.25
CA LEU A 66 -12.08 -10.84 4.04
C LEU A 66 -11.87 -12.28 3.55
N TYR A 67 -10.66 -12.83 3.71
CA TYR A 67 -10.28 -14.11 3.10
C TYR A 67 -10.02 -15.23 4.11
N LEU A 68 -9.71 -14.93 5.38
CA LEU A 68 -9.39 -15.95 6.40
C LEU A 68 -10.47 -16.07 7.49
N ILE A 69 -11.18 -14.99 7.79
CA ILE A 69 -12.23 -14.93 8.81
C ILE A 69 -13.57 -14.87 8.10
N GLY A 70 -14.11 -16.04 7.83
CA GLY A 70 -15.41 -16.24 7.21
C GLY A 70 -15.66 -17.73 7.19
N THR A 71 -16.69 -18.19 7.90
CA THR A 71 -17.04 -19.59 7.96
C THR A 71 -17.21 -20.17 6.55
N PRO A 72 -16.64 -21.34 6.23
CA PRO A 72 -17.06 -22.10 5.08
C PRO A 72 -18.55 -22.38 5.30
N VAL A 73 -19.41 -21.73 4.52
CA VAL A 73 -20.82 -22.09 4.46
C VAL A 73 -20.87 -23.36 3.60
N HIS A 74 -20.47 -24.48 4.20
CA HIS A 74 -20.92 -25.80 3.79
C HIS A 74 -22.28 -26.06 4.43
#